data_AF-E3KXH0-F1
#
_entry.id   AF-E3KXH0-F1
#
_cell.length_a   1.000
_cell.length_b   1.000
_cell.length_c   1.000
_cell.angle_alpha   90.00
_cell.angle_beta   90.00
_cell.angle_gamma   90.00
#
_symmetry.space_group_name_H-M   'P 1'
#
loop_
_entity.id
_entity.type
_entity.pdbx_description
1 polymer ?
#
loop_
_entity_poly.entity_id
_entity_poly.type
_entity_poly.pdbx_seq_one_letter_code
_entity_poly.pdbx_strand_id
1 'polypeptide(L)'
;MLSIRTLLAHLLVLDVCFALTAGGPPSTPPTHPYKQQVQNTDLDAWIAKQADLSWSNALTNISPHGALPGLIVASLSTSKPDYYYSWTRDTSIVLKEIVWRYQESQDPKLLALIKQTIPATQVIQRSSSGATAGLGEPKYFVNGSAFTGPWGRPQRDGPALRASVYIKFALAYLRVGGPEAARYVKSVLYDGQWKSRSVIKADLEYISNSWKERSFDLWEEVNGHHFFTFAVIHRALKDGASFATKMEDRGAAAWYQKQADLIAVQLDSFWDTQARYIQASRNFVDSHGKKSGLDVGTLLGCLHAGTQAPQSFRPDSDKMINTFHAILQSMSKTYPLNSRFHDLTAKAVGRYPEDIYDGVSTSVGNPWFITTLTMAEYIYRLNPKTELRTNRWSGSDGETQNLTSRMIGDQFVSIVRNFIQPNGLDP
;
A
#
# COMPACT_ATOMS: atom_id res chain seq x y z
N MET A 1 7.81 76.51 -19.38
CA MET A 1 8.94 76.06 -18.54
C MET A 1 9.09 74.54 -18.77
N LEU A 2 9.73 74.08 -19.86
CA LEU A 2 11.14 73.63 -19.94
C LEU A 2 11.58 72.82 -18.70
N SER A 3 12.12 71.59 -18.73
CA SER A 3 12.73 70.72 -19.77
C SER A 3 12.80 69.29 -19.18
N ILE A 4 12.31 68.24 -19.84
CA ILE A 4 13.06 67.23 -20.64
C ILE A 4 14.41 66.81 -20.05
N ARG A 5 14.55 65.51 -19.72
CA ARG A 5 15.69 64.63 -20.06
C ARG A 5 15.29 63.13 -20.01
N THR A 6 15.11 62.55 -21.20
CA THR A 6 15.61 61.23 -21.69
C THR A 6 15.19 59.94 -20.94
N LEU A 7 14.26 59.09 -21.41
CA LEU A 7 14.16 58.21 -22.60
C LEU A 7 14.92 56.85 -22.49
N LEU A 8 14.16 55.75 -22.70
CA LEU A 8 14.46 54.40 -23.26
C LEU A 8 14.45 53.11 -22.39
N ALA A 9 13.50 52.22 -22.77
CA ALA A 9 13.54 50.75 -22.99
C ALA A 9 13.92 49.80 -21.84
N HIS A 10 13.01 48.97 -21.31
CA HIS A 10 12.63 47.61 -21.79
C HIS A 10 13.79 46.66 -22.10
N LEU A 11 14.08 45.69 -21.21
CA LEU A 11 14.10 44.23 -21.50
C LEU A 11 14.52 43.37 -20.30
N LEU A 12 13.92 42.17 -20.26
CA LEU A 12 14.13 40.99 -19.40
C LEU A 12 15.60 40.57 -19.17
N VAL A 13 15.92 40.19 -17.93
CA VAL A 13 16.94 39.18 -17.53
C VAL A 13 16.47 38.66 -16.14
N LEU A 14 15.95 37.45 -15.90
CA LEU A 14 16.57 36.10 -15.89
C LEU A 14 17.89 36.03 -15.12
N ASP A 15 17.84 36.11 -13.78
CA ASP A 15 18.97 35.75 -12.93
C ASP A 15 19.14 34.22 -12.88
N VAL A 16 19.99 33.75 -13.77
CA VAL A 16 20.71 32.48 -13.69
C VAL A 16 22.01 32.76 -12.95
N CYS A 17 22.14 32.31 -11.70
CA CYS A 17 23.43 32.27 -11.02
C CYS A 17 24.17 30.97 -11.38
N PHE A 18 25.16 31.08 -12.27
CA PHE A 18 26.23 30.10 -12.41
C PHE A 18 27.27 30.32 -11.29
N ALA A 19 27.63 29.25 -10.58
CA ALA A 19 28.88 29.18 -9.85
C ALA A 19 29.83 28.23 -10.59
N LEU A 20 30.88 28.80 -11.19
CA LEU A 20 32.08 28.07 -11.61
C LEU A 20 33.04 28.05 -10.42
N THR A 21 33.45 26.86 -9.98
CA THR A 21 34.76 26.68 -9.31
C THR A 21 35.45 25.41 -9.78
N ALA A 22 36.73 25.58 -10.04
CA ALA A 22 37.72 24.69 -10.61
C ALA A 22 37.82 23.29 -10.00
N GLY A 23 38.32 22.37 -10.83
CA GLY A 23 38.63 20.99 -10.45
C GLY A 23 39.80 20.86 -9.48
N GLY A 24 39.61 19.98 -8.51
CA GLY A 24 40.64 19.29 -7.73
C GLY A 24 40.28 17.80 -7.65
N PRO A 25 41.23 16.90 -7.36
CA PRO A 25 41.01 15.46 -7.38
C PRO A 25 39.96 15.04 -6.32
N PRO A 26 39.30 13.88 -6.48
CA PRO A 26 38.18 13.50 -5.63
C PRO A 26 38.61 13.38 -4.17
N SER A 27 38.14 14.31 -3.35
CA SER A 27 38.19 14.21 -1.90
C SER A 27 37.41 12.97 -1.48
N THR A 28 38.05 12.12 -0.69
CA THR A 28 37.51 10.92 -0.05
C THR A 28 36.10 11.15 0.52
N PRO A 29 35.19 10.16 0.45
CA PRO A 29 33.87 10.27 1.04
C PRO A 29 34.01 10.53 2.56
N PRO A 30 33.12 11.34 3.17
CA PRO A 30 33.10 11.47 4.61
C PRO A 30 32.80 10.09 5.23
N THR A 31 33.79 9.53 5.90
CA THR A 31 33.66 8.33 6.74
C THR A 31 32.91 8.72 8.00
N HIS A 32 31.58 8.82 7.89
CA HIS A 32 30.74 8.74 9.08
C HIS A 32 30.85 7.32 9.64
N PRO A 33 31.16 7.14 10.93
CA PRO A 33 31.02 5.84 11.56
C PRO A 33 29.52 5.53 11.57
N TYR A 34 29.07 4.78 10.56
CA TYR A 34 27.79 4.10 10.62
C TYR A 34 27.88 3.22 11.87
N LYS A 35 27.19 3.60 12.95
CA LYS A 35 26.99 2.67 14.07
C LYS A 35 26.43 1.42 13.43
N GLN A 36 27.22 0.34 13.38
CA GLN A 36 26.75 -0.96 12.95
C GLN A 36 25.48 -1.23 13.75
N GLN A 37 24.33 -1.18 13.07
CA GLN A 37 23.12 -1.72 13.64
C GLN A 37 23.45 -3.15 14.04
N VAL A 38 23.22 -3.49 15.31
CA VAL A 38 23.46 -4.85 15.82
C VAL A 38 22.74 -5.82 14.88
N GLN A 39 23.49 -6.53 14.05
CA GLN A 39 22.94 -7.56 13.18
C GLN A 39 22.53 -8.72 14.08
N ASN A 40 21.24 -9.02 14.11
CA ASN A 40 20.77 -10.28 14.67
C ASN A 40 20.94 -11.34 13.57
N THR A 41 22.14 -11.91 13.47
CA THR A 41 22.56 -12.77 12.36
C THR A 41 21.65 -13.99 12.16
N ASP A 42 21.06 -14.52 13.22
CA ASP A 42 20.09 -15.62 13.15
C ASP A 42 18.73 -15.16 12.59
N LEU A 43 18.20 -14.03 13.04
CA LEU A 43 16.96 -13.48 12.51
C LEU A 43 17.11 -13.06 11.04
N ASP A 44 18.20 -12.39 10.70
CA ASP A 44 18.50 -11.98 9.32
C ASP A 44 18.60 -13.20 8.39
N ALA A 45 19.24 -14.29 8.83
CA ALA A 45 19.31 -15.54 8.08
C ALA A 45 17.92 -16.21 7.93
N TRP A 46 17.11 -16.20 8.98
CA TRP A 46 15.73 -16.71 8.92
C TRP A 46 14.87 -15.86 7.96
N ILE A 47 14.98 -14.53 8.00
CA ILE A 47 14.26 -13.62 7.09
C ILE A 47 14.61 -13.95 5.64
N ALA A 48 15.90 -14.11 5.32
CA ALA A 48 16.33 -14.45 3.97
C ALA A 48 15.70 -15.77 3.48
N LYS A 49 15.77 -16.82 4.30
CA LYS A 49 15.14 -18.12 3.98
C LYS A 49 13.62 -18.01 3.83
N GLN A 50 12.97 -17.30 4.75
CA GLN A 50 11.52 -17.14 4.75
C GLN A 50 11.04 -16.29 3.57
N ALA A 51 11.84 -15.32 3.10
CA ALA A 51 11.53 -14.54 1.90
C ALA A 51 11.48 -15.41 0.65
N ASP A 52 12.39 -16.38 0.51
CA ASP A 52 12.40 -17.33 -0.61
C ASP A 52 11.19 -18.29 -0.54
N LEU A 53 10.89 -18.82 0.65
CA LEU A 53 9.71 -19.67 0.85
C LEU A 53 8.41 -18.93 0.56
N SER A 54 8.27 -17.72 1.11
CA SER A 54 7.07 -16.88 0.92
C SER A 54 6.89 -16.49 -0.54
N TRP A 55 7.98 -16.21 -1.26
CA TRP A 55 7.93 -15.96 -2.70
C TRP A 55 7.47 -17.18 -3.48
N SER A 56 8.05 -18.36 -3.19
CA SER A 56 7.65 -19.61 -3.85
C SER A 56 6.17 -19.93 -3.60
N ASN A 57 5.71 -19.76 -2.35
CA ASN A 57 4.32 -19.96 -1.96
C ASN A 57 3.38 -18.93 -2.60
N ALA A 58 3.78 -17.66 -2.75
CA ALA A 58 2.97 -16.67 -3.45
C ALA A 58 2.77 -17.03 -4.93
N LEU A 59 3.78 -17.62 -5.58
CA LEU A 59 3.69 -18.03 -6.99
C LEU A 59 2.72 -19.20 -7.21
N THR A 60 2.49 -20.08 -6.22
CA THR A 60 1.54 -21.19 -6.36
C THR A 60 0.08 -20.73 -6.44
N ASN A 61 -0.21 -19.53 -5.94
CA ASN A 61 -1.54 -18.91 -6.03
C ASN A 61 -1.80 -18.27 -7.41
N ILE A 62 -0.84 -18.27 -8.33
CA ILE A 62 -1.01 -17.70 -9.68
C ILE A 62 -1.34 -18.80 -10.68
N SER A 63 -2.44 -18.62 -11.42
CA SER A 63 -2.97 -19.62 -12.34
C SER A 63 -3.13 -21.02 -11.70
N PRO A 64 -3.72 -21.14 -10.49
CA PRO A 64 -3.91 -22.45 -9.88
C PRO A 64 -4.88 -23.31 -10.71
N HIS A 65 -4.97 -24.59 -10.39
CA HIS A 65 -5.74 -25.55 -11.19
C HIS A 65 -7.19 -25.09 -11.42
N GLY A 66 -7.60 -25.01 -12.69
CA GLY A 66 -8.94 -24.59 -13.10
C GLY A 66 -9.16 -23.07 -13.12
N ALA A 67 -8.16 -22.27 -12.75
CA ALA A 67 -8.23 -20.81 -12.87
C ALA A 67 -7.89 -20.33 -14.28
N LEU A 68 -8.44 -19.16 -14.64
CA LEU A 68 -8.05 -18.42 -15.82
C LEU A 68 -6.53 -18.11 -15.77
N PRO A 69 -5.76 -18.31 -16.85
CA PRO A 69 -4.34 -17.99 -16.86
C PRO A 69 -4.07 -16.54 -16.47
N GLY A 70 -3.17 -16.34 -15.51
CA GLY A 70 -2.79 -15.03 -14.95
C GLY A 70 -3.68 -14.53 -13.81
N LEU A 71 -4.74 -15.26 -13.45
CA LEU A 71 -5.56 -14.96 -12.29
C LEU A 71 -4.82 -15.38 -11.01
N ILE A 72 -4.91 -14.55 -9.97
CA ILE A 72 -4.27 -14.81 -8.67
C ILE A 72 -5.37 -15.01 -7.64
N VAL A 73 -5.34 -16.14 -6.92
CA VAL A 73 -6.30 -16.43 -5.85
C VAL A 73 -5.78 -15.99 -4.49
N ALA A 74 -6.69 -15.63 -3.58
CA ALA A 74 -6.31 -15.23 -2.22
C ALA A 74 -5.70 -16.40 -1.43
N SER A 75 -6.28 -17.60 -1.56
CA SER A 75 -5.77 -18.84 -0.97
C SER A 75 -6.16 -20.04 -1.83
N LEU A 76 -5.42 -21.15 -1.70
CA LEU A 76 -5.79 -22.45 -2.28
C LEU A 76 -6.89 -23.17 -1.46
N SER A 77 -7.30 -22.61 -0.31
CA SER A 77 -8.36 -23.18 0.52
C SER A 77 -9.73 -23.06 -0.15
N THR A 78 -10.38 -24.21 -0.38
CA THR A 78 -11.73 -24.32 -0.96
C THR A 78 -12.82 -24.58 0.09
N SER A 79 -12.46 -24.68 1.38
CA SER A 79 -13.42 -24.89 2.46
C SER A 79 -12.86 -24.49 3.82
N LYS A 80 -13.70 -23.85 4.66
CA LYS A 80 -13.42 -23.48 6.07
C LYS A 80 -12.06 -22.75 6.29
N PRO A 81 -11.87 -21.54 5.76
CA PRO A 81 -12.80 -20.78 4.92
C PRO A 81 -12.61 -21.11 3.43
N ASP A 82 -13.64 -20.85 2.61
CA ASP A 82 -13.53 -20.92 1.15
C ASP A 82 -13.01 -19.59 0.61
N TYR A 83 -11.70 -19.54 0.35
CA TYR A 83 -10.96 -18.37 -0.14
C TYR A 83 -10.40 -18.59 -1.56
N TYR A 84 -10.90 -19.62 -2.27
CA TYR A 84 -10.52 -19.94 -3.64
C TYR A 84 -11.21 -19.01 -4.65
N TYR A 85 -10.98 -17.70 -4.50
CA TYR A 85 -11.45 -16.64 -5.37
C TYR A 85 -10.31 -15.64 -5.62
N SER A 86 -10.47 -14.82 -6.67
CA SER A 86 -9.57 -13.70 -6.91
C SER A 86 -10.20 -12.41 -6.42
N TRP A 87 -9.60 -11.82 -5.38
CA TRP A 87 -9.92 -10.46 -4.97
C TRP A 87 -9.04 -9.48 -5.73
N THR A 88 -9.64 -8.35 -6.12
CA THR A 88 -8.89 -7.29 -6.81
C THR A 88 -7.77 -6.72 -5.93
N ARG A 89 -8.05 -6.51 -4.63
CA ARG A 89 -7.07 -5.98 -3.66
C ARG A 89 -5.87 -6.92 -3.52
N ASP A 90 -6.12 -8.18 -3.20
CA ASP A 90 -5.13 -9.22 -2.93
C ASP A 90 -4.24 -9.46 -4.15
N THR A 91 -4.87 -9.63 -5.32
CA THR A 91 -4.17 -9.74 -6.62
C THR A 91 -3.24 -8.57 -6.86
N SER A 92 -3.71 -7.35 -6.59
CA SER A 92 -2.91 -6.13 -6.82
C SER A 92 -1.74 -6.04 -5.84
N ILE A 93 -1.91 -6.44 -4.58
CA ILE A 93 -0.84 -6.43 -3.58
C ILE A 93 0.24 -7.45 -3.92
N VAL A 94 -0.12 -8.67 -4.33
CA VAL A 94 0.84 -9.67 -4.81
C VAL A 94 1.55 -9.18 -6.07
N LEU A 95 0.79 -8.64 -7.04
CA LEU A 95 1.35 -8.13 -8.29
C LEU A 95 2.30 -6.94 -8.07
N LYS A 96 2.10 -6.12 -7.03
CA LYS A 96 3.02 -5.04 -6.64
C LYS A 96 4.44 -5.57 -6.39
N GLU A 97 4.56 -6.72 -5.72
CA GLU A 97 5.85 -7.37 -5.44
C GLU A 97 6.48 -7.94 -6.71
N ILE A 98 5.69 -8.63 -7.54
CA ILE A 98 6.15 -9.16 -8.85
C ILE A 98 6.69 -8.03 -9.73
N VAL A 99 5.95 -6.92 -9.83
CA VAL A 99 6.35 -5.74 -10.63
C VAL A 99 7.56 -5.04 -10.03
N TRP A 100 7.70 -4.99 -8.70
CA TRP A 100 8.90 -4.47 -8.06
C TRP A 100 10.12 -5.33 -8.41
N ARG A 101 10.04 -6.66 -8.27
CA ARG A 101 11.12 -7.58 -8.67
C ARG A 101 11.48 -7.45 -10.15
N TYR A 102 10.49 -7.34 -11.03
CA TYR A 102 10.74 -7.09 -12.47
C TYR A 102 11.47 -5.77 -12.71
N GLN A 103 11.11 -4.70 -11.98
CA GLN A 103 11.79 -3.42 -12.12
C GLN A 103 13.27 -3.50 -11.75
N GLU A 104 13.60 -4.29 -10.72
CA GLU A 104 14.98 -4.45 -10.25
C GLU A 104 15.79 -5.42 -11.12
N SER A 105 15.19 -6.54 -11.56
CA SER A 105 15.91 -7.61 -12.26
C SER A 105 15.79 -7.58 -13.78
N GLN A 106 14.72 -6.98 -14.31
CA GLN A 106 14.32 -7.05 -15.72
C GLN A 106 14.13 -8.49 -16.25
N ASP A 107 13.84 -9.45 -15.35
CA ASP A 107 13.71 -10.87 -15.70
C ASP A 107 12.56 -11.09 -16.71
N PRO A 108 12.83 -11.71 -17.88
CA PRO A 108 11.81 -12.00 -18.88
C PRO A 108 10.71 -12.96 -18.37
N LYS A 109 10.99 -13.81 -17.36
CA LYS A 109 9.97 -14.67 -16.74
C LYS A 109 8.97 -13.85 -15.94
N LEU A 110 9.43 -12.85 -15.20
CA LEU A 110 8.55 -11.92 -14.48
C LEU A 110 7.75 -11.06 -15.47
N LEU A 111 8.36 -10.61 -16.57
CA LEU A 111 7.63 -9.91 -17.63
C LEU A 111 6.51 -10.78 -18.22
N ALA A 112 6.80 -12.05 -18.54
CA ALA A 112 5.81 -13.00 -19.05
C ALA A 112 4.67 -13.22 -18.04
N LEU A 113 5.00 -13.41 -16.76
CA LEU A 113 4.03 -13.57 -15.67
C LEU A 113 3.12 -12.34 -15.55
N ILE A 114 3.69 -11.12 -15.53
CA ILE A 114 2.92 -9.87 -15.49
C ILE A 114 2.01 -9.76 -16.72
N LYS A 115 2.53 -10.03 -17.93
CA LYS A 115 1.74 -9.99 -19.18
C LYS A 115 0.61 -11.02 -19.18
N GLN A 116 0.76 -12.15 -18.49
CA GLN A 116 -0.29 -13.15 -18.33
C GLN A 116 -1.45 -12.63 -17.46
N THR A 117 -1.18 -11.82 -16.43
CA THR A 117 -2.23 -11.24 -15.56
C THR A 117 -3.14 -10.23 -16.26
N ILE A 118 -2.67 -9.61 -17.34
CA ILE A 118 -3.36 -8.51 -18.02
C ILE A 118 -4.64 -8.99 -18.73
N PRO A 119 -4.63 -10.06 -19.56
CA PRO A 119 -5.85 -10.63 -20.11
C PRO A 119 -6.86 -11.07 -19.04
N ALA A 120 -6.39 -11.67 -17.93
CA ALA A 120 -7.27 -12.04 -16.82
C ALA A 120 -7.94 -10.82 -16.19
N THR A 121 -7.19 -9.74 -15.97
CA THR A 121 -7.73 -8.46 -15.52
C THR A 121 -8.75 -7.88 -16.49
N GLN A 122 -8.49 -7.95 -17.81
CA GLN A 122 -9.47 -7.50 -18.81
C GLN A 122 -10.76 -8.32 -18.80
N VAL A 123 -10.70 -9.62 -18.52
CA VAL A 123 -11.90 -10.45 -18.32
C VAL A 123 -12.68 -9.97 -17.09
N ILE A 124 -12.00 -9.80 -15.96
CA ILE A 124 -12.56 -9.30 -14.69
C ILE A 124 -13.21 -7.92 -14.84
N GLN A 125 -12.52 -6.95 -15.46
CA GLN A 125 -13.07 -5.61 -15.68
C GLN A 125 -14.31 -5.63 -16.61
N ARG A 126 -14.34 -6.56 -17.58
CA ARG A 126 -15.50 -6.73 -18.47
C ARG A 126 -16.66 -7.45 -17.78
N SER A 127 -16.39 -8.44 -16.93
CA SER A 127 -17.45 -9.20 -16.24
C SER A 127 -18.24 -8.33 -15.25
N SER A 128 -17.63 -7.27 -14.72
CA SER A 128 -18.30 -6.29 -13.87
C SER A 128 -18.89 -5.09 -14.62
N SER A 129 -18.78 -5.05 -15.95
CA SER A 129 -19.33 -3.96 -16.76
C SER A 129 -20.86 -3.94 -16.68
N GLY A 130 -21.43 -2.86 -16.15
CA GLY A 130 -22.89 -2.69 -16.01
C GLY A 130 -23.47 -3.27 -14.72
N ALA A 131 -22.67 -3.91 -13.87
CA ALA A 131 -23.07 -4.31 -12.53
C ALA A 131 -23.11 -3.09 -11.59
N THR A 132 -23.93 -3.14 -10.53
CA THR A 132 -24.06 -2.05 -9.54
C THR A 132 -22.72 -1.67 -8.91
N ALA A 133 -21.86 -2.65 -8.62
CA ALA A 133 -20.54 -2.40 -8.06
C ALA A 133 -19.52 -1.91 -9.11
N GLY A 134 -19.79 -2.10 -10.41
CA GLY A 134 -18.84 -1.80 -11.49
C GLY A 134 -17.46 -2.40 -11.23
N LEU A 135 -16.40 -1.63 -11.50
CA LEU A 135 -15.03 -2.09 -11.23
C LEU A 135 -14.71 -2.26 -9.73
N GLY A 136 -15.58 -1.78 -8.84
CA GLY A 136 -15.49 -2.01 -7.40
C GLY A 136 -16.06 -3.35 -6.95
N GLU A 137 -16.41 -4.28 -7.86
CA GLU A 137 -16.70 -5.66 -7.44
C GLU A 137 -15.46 -6.26 -6.76
N PRO A 138 -15.56 -6.72 -5.50
CA PRO A 138 -14.38 -7.09 -4.71
C PRO A 138 -13.69 -8.34 -5.24
N LYS A 139 -14.49 -9.37 -5.56
CA LYS A 139 -14.00 -10.72 -5.84
C LYS A 139 -14.69 -11.40 -7.02
N TYR A 140 -13.97 -12.35 -7.60
CA TYR A 140 -14.35 -13.05 -8.82
C TYR A 140 -14.12 -14.55 -8.64
N PHE A 141 -14.97 -15.36 -9.26
CA PHE A 141 -14.70 -16.79 -9.39
C PHE A 141 -13.40 -17.00 -10.17
N VAL A 142 -12.74 -18.14 -9.97
CA VAL A 142 -11.45 -18.45 -10.62
C VAL A 142 -11.52 -18.50 -12.15
N ASN A 143 -12.71 -18.61 -12.73
CA ASN A 143 -12.94 -18.51 -14.17
C ASN A 143 -13.03 -17.05 -14.69
N GLY A 144 -12.93 -16.04 -13.82
CA GLY A 144 -12.98 -14.61 -14.13
C GLY A 144 -14.38 -13.97 -14.13
N SER A 145 -15.44 -14.76 -13.88
CA SER A 145 -16.80 -14.21 -13.73
C SER A 145 -16.98 -13.53 -12.36
N ALA A 146 -17.79 -12.46 -12.33
CA ALA A 146 -18.09 -11.73 -11.11
C ALA A 146 -18.85 -12.64 -10.11
N PHE A 147 -18.54 -12.51 -8.82
CA PHE A 147 -19.25 -13.24 -7.77
C PHE A 147 -20.68 -12.68 -7.60
N THR A 148 -21.69 -13.53 -7.75
CA THR A 148 -23.11 -13.11 -7.76
C THR A 148 -23.81 -13.23 -6.41
N GLY A 149 -23.17 -13.83 -5.39
CA GLY A 149 -23.74 -13.97 -4.05
C GLY A 149 -23.70 -12.68 -3.22
N PRO A 150 -24.38 -12.65 -2.05
CA PRO A 150 -24.28 -11.54 -1.10
C PRO A 150 -22.82 -11.31 -0.67
N TRP A 151 -22.39 -10.04 -0.66
CA TRP A 151 -21.04 -9.66 -0.29
C TRP A 151 -20.97 -8.16 0.00
N GLY A 152 -19.99 -7.73 0.80
CA GLY A 152 -19.70 -6.33 1.06
C GLY A 152 -19.14 -5.62 -0.18
N ARG A 153 -20.02 -5.19 -1.08
CA ARG A 153 -19.70 -4.50 -2.35
C ARG A 153 -20.38 -3.13 -2.46
N PRO A 154 -19.78 -2.15 -3.17
CA PRO A 154 -18.46 -2.20 -3.80
C PRO A 154 -17.31 -2.03 -2.80
N GLN A 155 -16.09 -2.35 -3.21
CA GLN A 155 -14.83 -1.99 -2.55
C GLN A 155 -13.95 -1.22 -3.56
N ARG A 156 -13.68 0.06 -3.27
CA ARG A 156 -13.08 0.99 -4.26
C ARG A 156 -11.55 1.07 -4.19
N ASP A 157 -10.94 0.45 -3.19
CA ASP A 157 -9.50 0.30 -3.04
C ASP A 157 -8.90 -0.63 -4.10
N GLY A 158 -9.63 -1.66 -4.51
CA GLY A 158 -9.18 -2.64 -5.51
C GLY A 158 -8.71 -1.99 -6.82
N PRO A 159 -9.58 -1.26 -7.55
CA PRO A 159 -9.18 -0.56 -8.78
C PRO A 159 -8.02 0.43 -8.57
N ALA A 160 -7.94 1.09 -7.43
CA ALA A 160 -6.83 2.02 -7.14
C ALA A 160 -5.48 1.30 -7.00
N LEU A 161 -5.45 0.19 -6.26
CA LEU A 161 -4.26 -0.65 -6.12
C LEU A 161 -3.85 -1.23 -7.48
N ARG A 162 -4.81 -1.73 -8.26
CA ARG A 162 -4.58 -2.31 -9.59
C ARG A 162 -4.01 -1.29 -10.57
N ALA A 163 -4.62 -0.10 -10.65
CA ALA A 163 -4.12 0.99 -11.48
C ALA A 163 -2.68 1.37 -11.12
N SER A 164 -2.39 1.54 -9.82
CA SER A 164 -1.06 1.92 -9.34
C SER A 164 0.02 0.90 -9.76
N VAL A 165 -0.28 -0.39 -9.64
CA VAL A 165 0.65 -1.47 -9.98
C VAL A 165 0.88 -1.56 -11.49
N TYR A 166 -0.16 -1.45 -12.31
CA TYR A 166 0.00 -1.47 -13.76
C TYR A 166 0.65 -0.19 -14.30
N ILE A 167 0.47 0.97 -13.67
CA ILE A 167 1.25 2.19 -13.99
C ILE A 167 2.74 1.94 -13.72
N LYS A 168 3.08 1.37 -12.56
CA LYS A 168 4.47 1.04 -12.24
C LYS A 168 5.07 0.07 -13.25
N PHE A 169 4.33 -0.97 -13.64
CA PHE A 169 4.73 -1.89 -14.70
C PHE A 169 4.92 -1.17 -16.04
N ALA A 170 3.96 -0.35 -16.48
CA ALA A 170 4.06 0.38 -17.74
C ALA A 170 5.32 1.26 -17.78
N LEU A 171 5.62 1.97 -16.69
CA LEU A 171 6.83 2.79 -16.57
C LEU A 171 8.13 1.97 -16.57
N ALA A 172 8.13 0.78 -15.98
CA ALA A 172 9.28 -0.12 -16.03
C ALA A 172 9.48 -0.69 -17.44
N TYR A 173 8.41 -1.16 -18.08
CA TYR A 173 8.47 -1.77 -19.41
C TYR A 173 8.82 -0.76 -20.50
N LEU A 174 8.31 0.48 -20.42
CA LEU A 174 8.68 1.57 -21.34
C LEU A 174 10.18 1.92 -21.30
N ARG A 175 10.87 1.68 -20.17
CA ARG A 175 12.30 1.96 -20.05
C ARG A 175 13.17 0.99 -20.83
N VAL A 176 12.72 -0.25 -21.01
CA VAL A 176 13.56 -1.35 -21.51
C VAL A 176 13.01 -2.05 -22.76
N GLY A 177 11.71 -2.00 -23.02
CA GLY A 177 11.04 -2.81 -24.06
C GLY A 177 10.86 -2.12 -25.42
N GLY A 178 11.44 -0.93 -25.62
CA GLY A 178 11.49 -0.26 -26.92
C GLY A 178 10.12 -0.04 -27.60
N PRO A 179 10.04 -0.14 -28.95
CA PRO A 179 8.80 0.09 -29.70
C PRO A 179 7.66 -0.89 -29.37
N GLU A 180 7.98 -2.14 -28.97
CA GLU A 180 6.96 -3.10 -28.55
C GLU A 180 6.26 -2.63 -27.28
N ALA A 181 7.04 -2.23 -26.26
CA ALA A 181 6.48 -1.68 -25.02
C ALA A 181 5.64 -0.43 -25.29
N ALA A 182 6.12 0.51 -26.09
CA ALA A 182 5.36 1.72 -26.43
C ALA A 182 3.99 1.39 -27.05
N ARG A 183 3.94 0.43 -27.98
CA ARG A 183 2.68 -0.02 -28.60
C ARG A 183 1.79 -0.73 -27.58
N TYR A 184 2.35 -1.67 -26.82
CA TYR A 184 1.61 -2.47 -25.84
C TYR A 184 1.00 -1.59 -24.74
N VAL A 185 1.75 -0.61 -24.23
CA VAL A 185 1.23 0.34 -23.24
C VAL A 185 0.07 1.14 -23.82
N LYS A 186 0.22 1.70 -25.04
CA LYS A 186 -0.83 2.51 -25.68
C LYS A 186 -2.09 1.71 -26.06
N SER A 187 -1.97 0.44 -26.42
CA SER A 187 -3.12 -0.34 -26.89
C SER A 187 -3.79 -1.21 -25.81
N VAL A 188 -3.05 -1.61 -24.77
CA VAL A 188 -3.53 -2.58 -23.76
C VAL A 188 -3.67 -1.95 -22.38
N LEU A 189 -2.71 -1.11 -21.98
CA LEU A 189 -2.67 -0.58 -20.61
C LEU A 189 -3.34 0.79 -20.49
N TYR A 190 -3.12 1.70 -21.43
CA TYR A 190 -3.65 3.07 -21.39
C TYR A 190 -3.89 3.61 -22.81
N ASP A 191 -5.16 3.62 -23.24
CA ASP A 191 -5.59 4.06 -24.57
C ASP A 191 -5.98 5.55 -24.66
N GLY A 192 -5.98 6.27 -23.53
CA GLY A 192 -6.36 7.67 -23.43
C GLY A 192 -7.83 7.96 -23.74
N GLN A 193 -8.67 6.94 -23.88
CA GLN A 193 -10.10 7.11 -24.19
C GLN A 193 -10.91 7.32 -22.92
N TRP A 194 -11.95 8.16 -22.98
CA TRP A 194 -12.88 8.35 -21.86
C TRP A 194 -13.61 7.05 -21.50
N LYS A 195 -14.18 6.36 -22.50
CA LYS A 195 -14.75 5.02 -22.34
C LYS A 195 -13.69 3.97 -22.70
N SER A 196 -12.80 3.73 -21.75
CA SER A 196 -11.66 2.84 -21.96
C SER A 196 -11.97 1.38 -21.65
N ARG A 197 -11.31 0.48 -22.38
CA ARG A 197 -11.16 -0.94 -22.01
C ARG A 197 -9.71 -1.32 -21.70
N SER A 198 -8.83 -0.32 -21.67
CA SER A 198 -7.45 -0.50 -21.26
C SER A 198 -7.36 -0.53 -19.73
N VAL A 199 -6.47 -1.36 -19.22
CA VAL A 199 -6.52 -1.78 -17.81
C VAL A 199 -6.36 -0.61 -16.84
N ILE A 200 -5.40 0.28 -17.10
CA ILE A 200 -5.10 1.43 -16.24
C ILE A 200 -6.19 2.49 -16.36
N LYS A 201 -6.54 2.87 -17.59
CA LYS A 201 -7.45 3.99 -17.84
C LYS A 201 -8.85 3.69 -17.28
N ALA A 202 -9.35 2.46 -17.46
CA ALA A 202 -10.65 2.06 -16.92
C ALA A 202 -10.72 2.20 -15.39
N ASP A 203 -9.69 1.75 -14.67
CA ASP A 203 -9.63 1.86 -13.21
C ASP A 203 -9.50 3.32 -12.74
N LEU A 204 -8.65 4.13 -13.40
CA LEU A 204 -8.49 5.56 -13.07
C LEU A 204 -9.78 6.36 -13.31
N GLU A 205 -10.51 6.08 -14.40
CA GLU A 205 -11.80 6.70 -14.65
C GLU A 205 -12.82 6.28 -13.59
N TYR A 206 -12.88 5.01 -13.22
CA TYR A 206 -13.79 4.54 -12.19
C TYR A 206 -13.54 5.22 -10.83
N ILE A 207 -12.30 5.22 -10.33
CA ILE A 207 -12.01 5.77 -8.99
C ILE A 207 -12.12 7.31 -8.97
N SER A 208 -11.70 8.00 -10.03
CA SER A 208 -11.77 9.47 -10.09
C SER A 208 -13.20 10.00 -10.09
N ASN A 209 -14.16 9.22 -10.60
CA ASN A 209 -15.57 9.60 -10.66
C ASN A 209 -16.40 9.08 -9.47
N SER A 210 -15.88 8.16 -8.66
CA SER A 210 -16.70 7.46 -7.65
C SER A 210 -16.14 7.45 -6.23
N TRP A 211 -14.95 8.00 -5.99
CA TRP A 211 -14.32 8.00 -4.66
C TRP A 211 -15.17 8.66 -3.54
N LYS A 212 -16.09 9.55 -3.91
CA LYS A 212 -16.99 10.24 -2.97
C LYS A 212 -18.13 9.34 -2.47
N GLU A 213 -18.46 8.31 -3.22
CA GLU A 213 -19.49 7.35 -2.84
C GLU A 213 -18.95 6.43 -1.74
N ARG A 214 -19.85 5.92 -0.88
CA ARG A 214 -19.48 4.91 0.10
C ARG A 214 -19.02 3.62 -0.59
N SER A 215 -18.17 2.87 0.09
CA SER A 215 -17.77 1.52 -0.26
C SER A 215 -17.59 0.72 1.02
N PHE A 216 -17.45 -0.59 0.92
CA PHE A 216 -16.96 -1.40 2.05
C PHE A 216 -15.46 -1.14 2.27
N ASP A 217 -15.01 -1.37 3.50
CA ASP A 217 -13.60 -1.28 3.89
C ASP A 217 -12.79 -2.47 3.37
N LEU A 218 -11.47 -2.42 3.57
CA LEU A 218 -10.55 -3.49 3.16
C LEU A 218 -10.82 -4.84 3.85
N TRP A 219 -11.59 -4.81 4.94
CA TRP A 219 -12.02 -5.97 5.70
C TRP A 219 -13.42 -6.47 5.32
N GLU A 220 -14.06 -5.80 4.35
CA GLU A 220 -15.32 -6.21 3.73
C GLU A 220 -16.55 -6.10 4.65
N GLU A 221 -16.47 -5.28 5.71
CA GLU A 221 -17.41 -5.25 6.83
C GLU A 221 -18.19 -3.94 6.93
N VAL A 222 -17.49 -2.81 6.84
CA VAL A 222 -18.05 -1.47 7.12
C VAL A 222 -18.30 -0.73 5.82
N ASN A 223 -19.56 -0.37 5.53
CA ASN A 223 -19.90 0.44 4.37
C ASN A 223 -19.85 1.95 4.70
N GLY A 224 -18.79 2.64 4.28
CA GLY A 224 -18.58 4.06 4.57
C GLY A 224 -17.47 4.72 3.75
N HIS A 225 -16.80 5.70 4.36
CA HIS A 225 -15.55 6.28 3.88
C HIS A 225 -14.41 5.78 4.75
N HIS A 226 -13.30 5.35 4.13
CA HIS A 226 -12.22 4.66 4.83
C HIS A 226 -10.87 5.28 4.51
N PHE A 227 -10.04 5.44 5.53
CA PHE A 227 -8.71 6.02 5.38
C PHE A 227 -7.86 5.23 4.39
N PHE A 228 -7.85 3.89 4.52
CA PHE A 228 -7.13 3.00 3.60
C PHE A 228 -7.53 3.25 2.14
N THR A 229 -8.82 3.18 1.86
CA THR A 229 -9.39 3.36 0.52
C THR A 229 -9.03 4.73 -0.06
N PHE A 230 -9.16 5.79 0.73
CA PHE A 230 -8.85 7.15 0.27
C PHE A 230 -7.34 7.32 0.04
N ALA A 231 -6.49 6.75 0.89
CA ALA A 231 -5.04 6.82 0.75
C ALA A 231 -4.55 6.14 -0.54
N VAL A 232 -5.09 4.96 -0.87
CA VAL A 232 -4.70 4.25 -2.10
C VAL A 232 -5.31 4.87 -3.36
N ILE A 233 -6.53 5.43 -3.31
CA ILE A 233 -7.10 6.19 -4.43
C ILE A 233 -6.28 7.46 -4.67
N HIS A 234 -5.91 8.20 -3.60
CA HIS A 234 -5.05 9.36 -3.71
C HIS A 234 -3.74 9.03 -4.43
N ARG A 235 -3.08 7.94 -4.00
CA ARG A 235 -1.88 7.42 -4.67
C ARG A 235 -2.12 7.13 -6.15
N ALA A 236 -3.16 6.36 -6.47
CA ALA A 236 -3.47 5.96 -7.83
C ALA A 236 -3.72 7.16 -8.76
N LEU A 237 -4.40 8.20 -8.27
CA LEU A 237 -4.68 9.40 -9.04
C LEU A 237 -3.46 10.31 -9.20
N LYS A 238 -2.57 10.41 -8.20
CA LYS A 238 -1.28 11.12 -8.35
C LYS A 238 -0.37 10.44 -9.37
N ASP A 239 -0.26 9.12 -9.30
CA ASP A 239 0.49 8.33 -10.27
C ASP A 239 -0.17 8.40 -11.65
N GLY A 240 -1.50 8.32 -11.70
CA GLY A 240 -2.31 8.45 -12.91
C GLY A 240 -2.15 9.81 -13.59
N ALA A 241 -2.13 10.92 -12.85
CA ALA A 241 -1.92 12.25 -13.40
C ALA A 241 -0.53 12.38 -14.07
N SER A 242 0.50 11.88 -13.38
CA SER A 242 1.87 11.87 -13.90
C SER A 242 2.00 10.99 -15.14
N PHE A 243 1.37 9.81 -15.11
CA PHE A 243 1.39 8.86 -16.22
C PHE A 243 0.59 9.37 -17.43
N ALA A 244 -0.62 9.91 -17.23
CA ALA A 244 -1.43 10.52 -18.27
C ALA A 244 -0.70 11.68 -18.97
N THR A 245 0.06 12.49 -18.22
CA THR A 245 0.93 13.52 -18.79
C THR A 245 1.99 12.92 -19.72
N LYS A 246 2.65 11.82 -19.29
CA LYS A 246 3.63 11.09 -20.11
C LYS A 246 3.00 10.45 -21.36
N MET A 247 1.72 10.10 -21.29
CA MET A 247 0.94 9.54 -22.39
C MET A 247 0.26 10.61 -23.26
N GLU A 248 0.55 11.90 -23.03
CA GLU A 248 0.01 13.06 -23.75
C GLU A 248 -1.52 13.27 -23.58
N ASP A 249 -2.14 12.61 -22.60
CA ASP A 249 -3.54 12.79 -22.20
C ASP A 249 -3.65 13.88 -21.12
N ARG A 250 -3.42 15.13 -21.53
CA ARG A 250 -3.36 16.29 -20.63
C ARG A 250 -4.69 16.57 -19.91
N GLY A 251 -5.81 16.29 -20.56
CA GLY A 251 -7.15 16.48 -19.98
C GLY A 251 -7.37 15.55 -18.79
N ALA A 252 -7.09 14.25 -18.96
CA ALA A 252 -7.18 13.30 -17.87
C ALA A 252 -6.14 13.58 -16.78
N ALA A 253 -4.93 13.98 -17.14
CA ALA A 253 -3.91 14.35 -16.18
C ALA A 253 -4.38 15.46 -15.21
N ALA A 254 -4.96 16.53 -15.76
CA ALA A 254 -5.52 17.62 -14.97
C ALA A 254 -6.71 17.17 -14.11
N TRP A 255 -7.58 16.31 -14.66
CA TRP A 255 -8.72 15.75 -13.93
C TRP A 255 -8.27 14.90 -12.73
N TYR A 256 -7.36 13.95 -12.95
CA TYR A 256 -6.87 13.07 -11.88
C TYR A 256 -6.13 13.86 -10.80
N GLN A 257 -5.33 14.86 -11.18
CA GLN A 257 -4.67 15.73 -10.22
C GLN A 257 -5.69 16.49 -9.36
N LYS A 258 -6.73 17.07 -9.98
CA LYS A 258 -7.81 17.74 -9.25
C LYS A 258 -8.52 16.81 -8.27
N GLN A 259 -8.82 15.58 -8.67
CA GLN A 259 -9.46 14.61 -7.78
C GLN A 259 -8.53 14.18 -6.64
N ALA A 260 -7.23 13.98 -6.91
CA ALA A 260 -6.25 13.70 -5.87
C ALA A 260 -6.20 14.84 -4.82
N ASP A 261 -6.17 16.10 -5.25
CA ASP A 261 -6.14 17.24 -4.33
C ASP A 261 -7.38 17.30 -3.42
N LEU A 262 -8.56 16.97 -3.96
CA LEU A 262 -9.78 16.87 -3.16
C LEU A 262 -9.73 15.74 -2.13
N ILE A 263 -9.14 14.59 -2.48
CA ILE A 263 -8.98 13.46 -1.55
C ILE A 263 -7.97 13.79 -0.46
N ALA A 264 -6.89 14.52 -0.79
CA ALA A 264 -5.90 14.96 0.20
C ALA A 264 -6.55 15.76 1.33
N VAL A 265 -7.47 16.68 0.98
CA VAL A 265 -8.27 17.42 1.98
C VAL A 265 -9.18 16.50 2.78
N GLN A 266 -9.79 15.50 2.15
CA GLN A 266 -10.68 14.57 2.85
C GLN A 266 -9.95 13.62 3.80
N LEU A 267 -8.68 13.27 3.51
CA LEU A 267 -7.86 12.48 4.41
C LEU A 267 -7.68 13.15 5.78
N ASP A 268 -7.60 14.48 5.83
CA ASP A 268 -7.52 15.22 7.09
C ASP A 268 -8.74 15.03 7.99
N SER A 269 -9.90 14.71 7.41
CA SER A 269 -11.11 14.44 8.18
C SER A 269 -11.00 13.16 9.02
N PHE A 270 -10.12 12.21 8.70
CA PHE A 270 -9.99 10.98 9.50
C PHE A 270 -9.22 11.20 10.81
N TRP A 271 -8.53 12.32 10.97
CA TRP A 271 -7.85 12.63 12.22
C TRP A 271 -8.85 13.05 13.30
N ASP A 272 -8.87 12.33 14.42
CA ASP A 272 -9.64 12.72 15.60
C ASP A 272 -8.75 13.51 16.57
N THR A 273 -9.10 14.78 16.80
CA THR A 273 -8.33 15.68 17.66
C THR A 273 -8.43 15.34 19.15
N GLN A 274 -9.53 14.72 19.58
CA GLN A 274 -9.74 14.34 20.97
C GLN A 274 -9.05 13.01 21.27
N ALA A 275 -9.25 12.01 20.41
CA ALA A 275 -8.66 10.69 20.56
C ALA A 275 -7.16 10.68 20.20
N ARG A 276 -6.71 11.66 19.39
CA ARG A 276 -5.34 11.84 18.90
C ARG A 276 -4.82 10.65 18.09
N TYR A 277 -5.68 10.03 17.30
CA TYR A 277 -5.30 9.04 16.28
C TYR A 277 -6.26 9.14 15.08
N ILE A 278 -5.88 8.46 14.00
CA ILE A 278 -6.69 8.37 12.78
C ILE A 278 -7.81 7.37 13.01
N GLN A 279 -9.05 7.82 12.88
CA GLN A 279 -10.24 6.98 12.82
C GLN A 279 -10.24 6.26 11.47
N ALA A 280 -10.33 4.93 11.47
CA ALA A 280 -10.21 4.15 10.23
C ALA A 280 -11.35 4.38 9.24
N SER A 281 -12.54 4.64 9.77
CA SER A 281 -13.78 4.78 9.00
C SER A 281 -14.59 5.98 9.50
N ARG A 282 -15.25 6.67 8.57
CA ARG A 282 -16.22 7.75 8.83
C ARG A 282 -17.40 7.62 7.88
N ASN A 283 -18.48 8.36 8.14
CA ASN A 283 -19.64 8.42 7.25
C ASN A 283 -20.16 7.02 6.84
N PHE A 284 -20.13 6.08 7.79
CA PHE A 284 -20.57 4.70 7.56
C PHE A 284 -22.05 4.52 7.92
N VAL A 285 -22.67 3.50 7.34
CA VAL A 285 -24.07 3.12 7.64
C VAL A 285 -24.16 2.33 8.94
N ASP A 286 -23.24 1.40 9.13
CA ASP A 286 -23.10 0.55 10.31
C ASP A 286 -21.60 0.46 10.62
N SER A 287 -21.22 0.61 11.89
CA SER A 287 -19.82 0.49 12.33
C SER A 287 -19.34 -0.95 12.39
N HIS A 288 -20.25 -1.94 12.28
CA HIS A 288 -19.94 -3.36 12.41
C HIS A 288 -19.21 -3.67 13.74
N GLY A 289 -19.62 -2.99 14.82
CA GLY A 289 -19.01 -3.16 16.14
C GLY A 289 -17.70 -2.39 16.37
N LYS A 290 -17.12 -1.72 15.36
CA LYS A 290 -15.89 -0.91 15.48
C LYS A 290 -16.15 0.38 16.27
N LYS A 291 -16.00 0.32 17.59
CA LYS A 291 -16.31 1.45 18.50
C LYS A 291 -15.12 2.39 18.73
N SER A 292 -13.90 1.86 18.79
CA SER A 292 -12.68 2.65 18.96
C SER A 292 -12.29 3.42 17.70
N GLY A 293 -12.59 2.83 16.54
CA GLY A 293 -12.10 3.31 15.24
C GLY A 293 -10.60 3.10 15.00
N LEU A 294 -9.92 2.39 15.90
CA LEU A 294 -8.55 1.91 15.71
C LEU A 294 -8.56 0.72 14.73
N ASP A 295 -7.74 0.77 13.70
CA ASP A 295 -7.63 -0.30 12.70
C ASP A 295 -6.24 -0.24 12.05
N VAL A 296 -5.58 -1.39 11.91
CA VAL A 296 -4.27 -1.51 11.23
C VAL A 296 -4.37 -1.12 9.75
N GLY A 297 -5.57 -1.14 9.17
CA GLY A 297 -5.87 -0.56 7.87
C GLY A 297 -5.39 0.88 7.69
N THR A 298 -5.28 1.66 8.77
CA THR A 298 -4.70 3.02 8.70
C THR A 298 -3.20 2.99 8.39
N LEU A 299 -2.44 2.10 9.01
CA LEU A 299 -1.01 1.89 8.73
C LEU A 299 -0.78 1.28 7.35
N LEU A 300 -1.61 0.29 6.96
CA LEU A 300 -1.62 -0.24 5.60
C LEU A 300 -1.86 0.88 4.57
N GLY A 301 -2.80 1.79 4.83
CA GLY A 301 -3.10 2.92 3.95
C GLY A 301 -1.87 3.82 3.74
N CYS A 302 -1.16 4.14 4.83
CA CYS A 302 0.11 4.88 4.78
C CYS A 302 1.17 4.14 3.95
N LEU A 303 1.40 2.85 4.22
CA LEU A 303 2.41 2.04 3.52
C LEU A 303 2.10 1.88 2.02
N HIS A 304 0.84 1.65 1.67
CA HIS A 304 0.41 1.45 0.28
C HIS A 304 0.28 2.76 -0.50
N ALA A 305 0.04 3.90 0.16
CA ALA A 305 0.17 5.22 -0.47
C ALA A 305 1.63 5.57 -0.79
N GLY A 306 2.57 5.02 -0.01
CA GLY A 306 4.01 5.18 -0.23
C GLY A 306 4.42 6.65 -0.31
N THR A 307 5.25 6.99 -1.28
CA THR A 307 5.79 8.37 -1.41
C THR A 307 4.76 9.44 -1.78
N GLN A 308 3.56 9.05 -2.24
CA GLN A 308 2.48 9.98 -2.58
C GLN A 308 1.51 10.20 -1.40
N ALA A 309 1.76 9.60 -0.23
CA ALA A 309 1.01 9.95 0.97
C ALA A 309 1.18 11.46 1.25
N PRO A 310 0.09 12.19 1.57
CA PRO A 310 0.21 13.58 2.02
C PRO A 310 1.15 13.68 3.22
N GLN A 311 1.84 14.81 3.38
CA GLN A 311 2.87 14.99 4.41
C GLN A 311 2.36 14.66 5.83
N SER A 312 1.11 15.03 6.14
CA SER A 312 0.44 14.76 7.42
C SER A 312 0.16 13.28 7.70
N PHE A 313 0.36 12.40 6.72
CA PHE A 313 0.08 10.97 6.76
C PHE A 313 1.26 10.11 6.28
N ARG A 314 2.46 10.68 6.25
CA ARG A 314 3.70 9.91 6.05
C ARG A 314 4.08 9.15 7.33
N PRO A 315 4.89 8.08 7.25
CA PRO A 315 5.26 7.26 8.41
C PRO A 315 5.83 8.07 9.59
N ASP A 316 6.59 9.12 9.30
CA ASP A 316 7.25 9.98 10.30
C ASP A 316 6.37 11.13 10.82
N SER A 317 5.10 11.22 10.39
CA SER A 317 4.17 12.25 10.87
C SER A 317 3.63 11.93 12.26
N ASP A 318 3.38 12.97 13.06
CA ASP A 318 2.77 12.83 14.40
C ASP A 318 1.45 12.07 14.36
N LYS A 319 0.63 12.27 13.32
CA LYS A 319 -0.66 11.57 13.18
C LYS A 319 -0.46 10.06 13.05
N MET A 320 0.48 9.64 12.21
CA MET A 320 0.77 8.22 12.00
C MET A 320 1.45 7.60 13.21
N ILE A 321 2.42 8.29 13.83
CA ILE A 321 3.12 7.81 15.02
C ILE A 321 2.13 7.62 16.18
N ASN A 322 1.25 8.59 16.43
CA ASN A 322 0.23 8.46 17.48
C ASN A 322 -0.76 7.31 17.17
N THR A 323 -1.14 7.13 15.91
CA THR A 323 -2.03 6.05 15.48
C THR A 323 -1.37 4.68 15.68
N PHE A 324 -0.10 4.52 15.30
CA PHE A 324 0.69 3.32 15.57
C PHE A 324 0.72 2.99 17.07
N HIS A 325 1.01 3.99 17.92
CA HIS A 325 1.05 3.80 19.37
C HIS A 325 -0.31 3.40 19.95
N ALA A 326 -1.39 4.05 19.52
CA ALA A 326 -2.74 3.75 19.99
C ALA A 326 -3.18 2.32 19.61
N ILE A 327 -2.90 1.90 18.37
CA ILE A 327 -3.15 0.52 17.91
C ILE A 327 -2.35 -0.47 18.76
N LEU A 328 -1.04 -0.26 18.91
CA LEU A 328 -0.17 -1.16 19.67
C LEU A 328 -0.61 -1.27 21.13
N GLN A 329 -0.95 -0.14 21.75
CA GLN A 329 -1.42 -0.09 23.14
C GLN A 329 -2.73 -0.87 23.31
N SER A 330 -3.69 -0.70 22.40
CA SER A 330 -4.97 -1.43 22.46
C SER A 330 -4.76 -2.93 22.29
N MET A 331 -4.02 -3.33 21.24
CA MET A 331 -3.78 -4.73 20.90
C MET A 331 -2.94 -5.46 21.95
N SER A 332 -2.04 -4.76 22.64
CA SER A 332 -1.26 -5.32 23.74
C SER A 332 -2.12 -5.92 24.87
N LYS A 333 -3.31 -5.38 25.08
CA LYS A 333 -4.28 -5.81 26.10
C LYS A 333 -5.37 -6.73 25.55
N THR A 334 -5.52 -6.81 24.24
CA THR A 334 -6.62 -7.52 23.57
C THR A 334 -6.39 -9.03 23.60
N TYR A 335 -5.17 -9.48 23.32
CA TYR A 335 -4.86 -10.90 23.19
C TYR A 335 -4.09 -11.45 24.41
N PRO A 336 -4.58 -12.50 25.10
CA PRO A 336 -3.84 -13.15 26.18
C PRO A 336 -2.45 -13.63 25.75
N LEU A 337 -2.28 -13.99 24.47
CA LEU A 337 -1.00 -14.35 23.85
C LEU A 337 0.10 -13.32 24.14
N ASN A 338 -0.25 -12.04 24.19
CA ASN A 338 0.71 -10.95 24.36
C ASN A 338 1.40 -10.92 25.73
N SER A 339 0.90 -11.69 26.72
CA SER A 339 1.62 -11.93 27.99
C SER A 339 2.97 -12.63 27.79
N ARG A 340 3.12 -13.45 26.74
CA ARG A 340 4.38 -14.13 26.38
C ARG A 340 5.46 -13.16 25.90
N PHE A 341 5.07 -11.96 25.47
CA PHE A 341 5.96 -10.94 24.94
C PHE A 341 6.12 -9.78 25.91
N HIS A 342 5.91 -9.98 27.22
CA HIS A 342 5.90 -8.88 28.18
C HIS A 342 7.21 -8.08 28.19
N ASP A 343 8.36 -8.68 27.91
CA ASP A 343 9.65 -7.98 27.85
C ASP A 343 9.90 -7.22 26.54
N LEU A 344 9.08 -7.44 25.51
CA LEU A 344 9.22 -6.78 24.21
C LEU A 344 8.42 -5.47 24.15
N THR A 345 8.86 -4.54 23.30
CA THR A 345 8.02 -3.42 22.88
C THR A 345 6.94 -3.91 21.91
N ALA A 346 7.33 -4.74 20.94
CA ALA A 346 6.42 -5.33 19.98
C ALA A 346 5.42 -6.30 20.62
N LYS A 347 4.28 -6.49 19.95
CA LYS A 347 3.18 -7.38 20.35
C LYS A 347 2.58 -8.02 19.09
N ALA A 348 1.90 -9.16 19.25
CA ALA A 348 1.05 -9.70 18.20
C ALA A 348 -0.16 -8.77 18.03
N VAL A 349 -0.48 -8.44 16.78
CA VAL A 349 -1.48 -7.43 16.42
C VAL A 349 -2.48 -8.03 15.43
N GLY A 350 -3.78 -7.80 15.62
CA GLY A 350 -4.86 -8.21 14.69
C GLY A 350 -5.37 -7.03 13.84
N ARG A 351 -6.56 -7.16 13.24
CA ARG A 351 -7.14 -6.14 12.36
C ARG A 351 -7.53 -4.86 13.10
N TYR A 352 -8.44 -4.99 14.06
CA TYR A 352 -8.94 -3.92 14.94
C TYR A 352 -9.34 -4.51 16.31
N PRO A 353 -9.40 -3.70 17.40
CA PRO A 353 -9.56 -4.25 18.76
C PRO A 353 -10.87 -4.99 19.02
N GLU A 354 -11.95 -4.60 18.35
CA GLU A 354 -13.29 -5.19 18.49
C GLU A 354 -13.55 -6.37 17.55
N ASP A 355 -12.52 -6.86 16.86
CA ASP A 355 -12.64 -7.93 15.88
C ASP A 355 -13.15 -9.23 16.53
N ILE A 356 -14.12 -9.86 15.86
CA ILE A 356 -14.75 -11.12 16.25
C ILE A 356 -14.62 -12.18 15.17
N TYR A 357 -13.94 -11.92 14.04
CA TYR A 357 -13.69 -12.93 13.03
C TYR A 357 -12.53 -13.83 13.43
N ASP A 358 -12.80 -15.13 13.58
CA ASP A 358 -11.82 -16.11 14.07
C ASP A 358 -11.01 -16.80 12.96
N GLY A 359 -11.29 -16.47 11.69
CA GLY A 359 -10.68 -17.12 10.51
C GLY A 359 -11.64 -18.03 9.74
N VAL A 360 -12.78 -18.40 10.33
CA VAL A 360 -13.82 -19.21 9.69
C VAL A 360 -15.23 -18.66 9.96
N SER A 361 -15.46 -18.15 11.17
CA SER A 361 -16.75 -17.73 11.70
C SER A 361 -16.59 -16.48 12.60
N THR A 362 -17.63 -16.20 13.37
CA THR A 362 -17.72 -15.09 14.32
C THR A 362 -17.61 -15.61 15.76
N SER A 363 -16.47 -15.40 16.40
CA SER A 363 -16.26 -15.64 17.83
C SER A 363 -15.33 -14.58 18.44
N VAL A 364 -14.02 -14.81 18.41
CA VAL A 364 -12.98 -13.92 18.94
C VAL A 364 -11.95 -13.68 17.85
N GLY A 365 -11.64 -12.41 17.61
CA GLY A 365 -10.59 -12.02 16.67
C GLY A 365 -9.23 -12.54 17.09
N ASN A 366 -8.37 -12.78 16.09
CA ASN A 366 -7.01 -13.24 16.29
C ASN A 366 -5.99 -12.17 15.87
N PRO A 367 -4.75 -12.22 16.40
CA PRO A 367 -3.62 -11.57 15.73
C PRO A 367 -3.46 -12.13 14.31
N TRP A 368 -3.10 -11.28 13.34
CA TRP A 368 -2.82 -11.73 11.98
C TRP A 368 -1.34 -11.53 11.64
N PHE A 369 -0.80 -12.41 10.82
CA PHE A 369 0.57 -12.29 10.32
C PHE A 369 0.78 -10.97 9.56
N ILE A 370 -0.11 -10.65 8.62
CA ILE A 370 0.00 -9.43 7.80
C ILE A 370 -0.07 -8.16 8.66
N THR A 371 -0.90 -8.11 9.70
CA THR A 371 -1.04 -6.93 10.56
C THR A 371 0.15 -6.80 11.51
N THR A 372 0.67 -7.91 12.04
CA THR A 372 1.90 -7.89 12.85
C THR A 372 3.12 -7.48 12.00
N LEU A 373 3.24 -7.97 10.77
CA LEU A 373 4.28 -7.55 9.82
C LEU A 373 4.08 -6.10 9.34
N THR A 374 2.84 -5.61 9.25
CA THR A 374 2.55 -4.19 8.97
C THR A 374 3.14 -3.28 10.03
N MET A 375 3.06 -3.67 11.31
CA MET A 375 3.69 -2.93 12.40
C MET A 375 5.21 -2.89 12.23
N ALA A 376 5.83 -4.00 11.82
CA ALA A 376 7.26 -4.07 11.54
C ALA A 376 7.65 -3.15 10.37
N GLU A 377 6.97 -3.28 9.22
CA GLU A 377 7.27 -2.48 8.03
C GLU A 377 7.08 -0.99 8.31
N TYR A 378 6.01 -0.59 9.00
CA TYR A 378 5.78 0.80 9.38
C TYR A 378 6.99 1.38 10.12
N ILE A 379 7.52 0.64 11.09
CA ILE A 379 8.67 1.08 11.88
C ILE A 379 9.95 1.13 11.06
N TYR A 380 10.17 0.16 10.16
CA TYR A 380 11.31 0.20 9.22
C TYR A 380 11.25 1.36 8.22
N ARG A 381 10.06 1.90 7.96
CA ARG A 381 9.83 3.03 7.03
C ARG A 381 9.94 4.39 7.70
N LEU A 382 10.13 4.45 9.01
CA LEU A 382 10.41 5.72 9.71
C LEU A 382 11.72 6.32 9.22
N ASN A 383 11.83 7.64 9.31
CA ASN A 383 13.11 8.30 9.10
C ASN A 383 14.12 7.78 10.15
N PRO A 384 15.37 7.47 9.79
CA PRO A 384 16.37 7.03 10.76
C PRO A 384 16.59 8.00 11.93
N LYS A 385 16.21 9.27 11.77
CA LYS A 385 16.25 10.31 12.82
C LYS A 385 15.00 10.37 13.69
N THR A 386 13.94 9.63 13.35
CA THR A 386 12.72 9.57 14.16
C THR A 386 13.01 8.79 15.44
N GLU A 387 12.95 9.47 16.59
CA GLU A 387 13.08 8.84 17.89
C GLU A 387 11.73 8.25 18.34
N LEU A 388 11.67 6.93 18.48
CA LEU A 388 10.55 6.27 19.16
C LEU A 388 10.84 6.27 20.66
N ARG A 389 10.16 7.14 21.41
CA ARG A 389 10.27 7.15 22.87
C ARG A 389 9.49 5.96 23.44
N THR A 390 10.19 4.89 23.81
CA THR A 390 9.59 3.78 24.55
C THR A 390 9.56 4.13 26.03
N ASN A 391 8.39 4.41 26.58
CA ASN A 391 8.23 4.49 28.04
C ASN A 391 8.17 3.07 28.61
N ARG A 392 9.32 2.40 28.79
CA ARG A 392 9.40 1.26 29.70
C ARG A 392 10.66 1.25 30.57
N TRP A 393 10.32 1.13 31.84
CA TRP A 393 11.02 0.93 33.11
C TRP A 393 12.30 0.10 33.07
N SER A 394 13.25 0.57 33.88
CA SER A 394 14.54 0.01 34.26
C SER A 394 14.48 -1.44 34.72
N GLY A 395 15.32 -2.30 34.15
CA GLY A 395 15.77 -3.50 34.85
C GLY A 395 16.47 -3.14 36.17
N SER A 396 16.83 -4.14 36.97
CA SER A 396 17.48 -4.00 38.30
C SER A 396 18.72 -3.09 38.33
N ASP A 397 19.26 -2.73 37.16
CA ASP A 397 20.50 -1.96 37.01
C ASP A 397 20.31 -0.55 36.42
N GLY A 398 19.07 -0.07 36.24
CA GLY A 398 18.82 1.35 35.90
C GLY A 398 19.22 1.81 34.49
N GLU A 399 19.81 0.95 33.64
CA GLU A 399 20.14 1.34 32.27
C GLU A 399 18.91 1.35 31.35
N THR A 400 18.59 2.53 30.80
CA THR A 400 17.59 2.67 29.75
C THR A 400 18.24 2.27 28.43
N GLN A 401 17.94 1.07 27.91
CA GLN A 401 18.40 0.70 26.57
C GLN A 401 17.66 1.53 25.53
N ASN A 402 18.40 2.37 24.79
CA ASN A 402 17.87 3.08 23.63
C ASN A 402 17.61 2.08 22.50
N LEU A 403 16.37 1.61 22.37
CA LEU A 403 15.95 0.75 21.26
C LEU A 403 15.85 1.57 19.98
N THR A 404 16.50 1.09 18.91
CA THR A 404 16.33 1.68 17.57
C THR A 404 15.03 1.21 16.91
N SER A 405 14.53 1.95 15.93
CA SER A 405 13.39 1.52 15.11
C SER A 405 13.61 0.13 14.51
N ARG A 406 14.83 -0.17 14.01
CA ARG A 406 15.13 -1.51 13.49
C ARG A 406 14.96 -2.59 14.57
N MET A 407 15.50 -2.39 15.77
CA MET A 407 15.38 -3.35 16.87
C MET A 407 13.90 -3.60 17.23
N ILE A 408 13.05 -2.57 17.23
CA ILE A 408 11.62 -2.72 17.50
C ILE A 408 10.91 -3.47 16.35
N GLY A 409 11.23 -3.15 15.10
CA GLY A 409 10.71 -3.87 13.93
C GLY A 409 11.08 -5.36 13.97
N ASP A 410 12.33 -5.67 14.30
CA ASP A 410 12.86 -7.03 14.41
C ASP A 410 12.12 -7.85 15.49
N GLN A 411 11.63 -7.20 16.56
CA GLN A 411 10.79 -7.86 17.56
C GLN A 411 9.43 -8.29 16.98
N PHE A 412 8.79 -7.48 16.13
CA PHE A 412 7.53 -7.88 15.46
C PHE A 412 7.76 -9.05 14.51
N VAL A 413 8.85 -9.03 13.74
CA VAL A 413 9.23 -10.15 12.86
C VAL A 413 9.53 -11.42 13.66
N SER A 414 10.20 -11.29 14.81
CA SER A 414 10.48 -12.41 15.71
C SER A 414 9.22 -13.01 16.32
N ILE A 415 8.22 -12.19 16.66
CA ILE A 415 6.91 -12.68 17.11
C ILE A 415 6.27 -13.55 16.01
N VAL A 416 6.27 -13.09 14.76
CA VAL A 416 5.74 -13.83 13.61
C VAL A 416 6.50 -15.14 13.38
N ARG A 417 7.83 -15.10 13.43
CA ARG A 417 8.70 -16.28 13.27
C ARG A 417 8.30 -17.43 14.20
N ASN A 418 7.87 -17.14 15.43
CA ASN A 418 7.50 -18.17 16.41
C ASN A 418 6.26 -18.98 16.04
N PHE A 419 5.47 -18.54 15.05
CA PHE A 419 4.23 -19.20 14.64
C PHE A 419 4.23 -19.65 13.19
N ILE A 420 5.32 -19.45 12.43
CA ILE A 420 5.43 -19.96 11.07
C ILE A 420 5.93 -21.41 11.09
N GLN A 421 5.27 -22.30 10.35
CA GLN A 421 5.68 -23.68 10.20
C GLN A 421 7.03 -23.80 9.44
N PRO A 422 7.80 -24.90 9.57
CA PRO A 422 9.09 -25.06 8.88
C PRO A 422 9.03 -24.99 7.34
N ASN A 423 7.87 -25.27 6.75
CA ASN A 423 7.59 -25.14 5.30
C ASN A 423 7.28 -23.69 4.88
N GLY A 424 7.29 -22.75 5.81
CA GLY A 424 7.02 -21.33 5.58
C GLY A 424 5.53 -20.98 5.50
N LEU A 425 4.62 -21.89 5.85
CA LEU A 425 3.18 -21.66 5.86
C LEU A 425 2.65 -21.27 7.25
N ASP A 426 1.49 -20.62 7.25
CA ASP A 426 0.63 -20.44 8.42
C ASP A 426 0.15 -21.83 8.92
N PRO A 427 0.13 -22.09 10.24
CA PRO A 427 -0.28 -23.35 10.84
C PRO A 427 -1.54 -24.04 10.33
#